data_AF-A0A0X8NUP5-F1
#
_entry.id   AF-A0A0X8NUP5-F1
#
_cell.length_a   1.000
_cell.length_b   1.000
_cell.length_c   1.000
_cell.angle_alpha   90.00
_cell.angle_beta   90.00
_cell.angle_gamma   90.00
#
_symmetry.space_group_name_H-M   'P 1'
#
loop_
_entity.id
_entity.type
_entity.pdbx_description
1 polymer ?
#
loop_
_entity_poly.entity_id
_entity_poly.type
_entity_poly.pdbx_seq_one_letter_code
_entity_poly.pdbx_strand_id
1 'polypeptide(L)'
;MANRSYLYSLSNRPTHYTDRPETICGLSEWPYAVPFMYRLLMSGDPQLCASLISDGLEDDEPEHRTRLPAISSTFAPGLARVRRFTEIVRAAVATPAPAAAPEMAAAEPASLLGKLKRMFSSADAAPAGAAKSAARGGPTSVTQLLEALDETLAFLEAHRDEYLLLETVELELMMESEEAALKANAEKEIARCVQAGAALDALPADPAEAGRQLLAATRERGAPPLDAFHGLRLDDGFDGSRNGNTDYVLGLVWSDVLYFALYNRAEFEAHKAEADDQ
;
A
#
# COMPACT_ATOMS: atom_id res chain seq x y z
N MET A 1 -3.32 1.33 21.55
CA MET A 1 -2.78 1.49 20.19
C MET A 1 -3.87 1.27 19.17
N ALA A 2 -3.93 2.11 18.13
CA ALA A 2 -4.93 2.02 17.07
C ALA A 2 -4.52 1.06 15.94
N ASN A 3 -3.32 0.47 16.03
CA ASN A 3 -2.73 -0.51 15.11
C ASN A 3 -2.69 0.03 13.68
N ARG A 4 -2.00 1.15 13.52
CA ARG A 4 -1.94 1.90 12.27
C ARG A 4 -0.51 2.22 11.87
N SER A 5 -0.29 2.33 10.57
CA SER A 5 0.84 3.10 10.03
C SER A 5 0.41 4.55 9.81
N TYR A 6 1.33 5.49 10.03
CA TYR A 6 1.10 6.92 9.81
C TYR A 6 2.16 7.48 8.88
N LEU A 7 1.75 8.37 7.98
CA LEU A 7 2.64 9.03 7.04
C LEU A 7 2.55 10.54 7.25
N TYR A 8 3.73 11.18 7.32
CA TYR A 8 3.88 12.61 7.51
C TYR A 8 4.87 13.19 6.50
N SER A 9 4.76 14.50 6.29
CA SER A 9 5.75 15.34 5.61
C SER A 9 6.46 16.23 6.62
N LEU A 10 7.79 16.29 6.57
CA LEU A 10 8.64 16.94 7.58
C LEU A 10 9.72 17.85 6.96
N SER A 11 10.12 18.90 7.68
CA SER A 11 11.27 19.74 7.30
C SER A 11 12.65 19.13 7.59
N ASN A 12 12.74 18.09 8.42
CA ASN A 12 14.00 17.41 8.76
C ASN A 12 13.81 15.89 8.82
N ARG A 13 14.94 15.17 8.89
CA ARG A 13 14.99 13.75 9.22
C ARG A 13 15.30 13.59 10.72
N PRO A 14 14.37 13.10 11.56
CA PRO A 14 14.60 13.01 13.00
C PRO A 14 15.71 12.02 13.37
N THR A 15 16.67 12.45 14.16
CA THR A 15 17.76 11.60 14.67
C THR A 15 17.49 11.05 16.08
N HIS A 16 16.59 11.69 16.82
CA HIS A 16 16.14 11.31 18.17
C HIS A 16 14.76 11.95 18.44
N TYR A 17 14.02 11.49 19.46
CA TYR A 17 12.64 11.93 19.73
C TYR A 17 12.46 13.45 19.88
N THR A 18 13.45 14.13 20.49
CA THR A 18 13.42 15.59 20.67
C THR A 18 13.90 16.38 19.45
N ASP A 19 14.35 15.72 18.38
CA ASP A 19 14.77 16.33 17.11
C ASP A 19 13.56 16.74 16.26
N ARG A 20 12.73 17.62 16.83
CA ARG A 20 11.44 17.98 16.27
C ARG A 20 11.60 18.82 14.99
N PRO A 21 10.82 18.53 13.94
CA PRO A 21 10.75 19.35 12.73
C PRO A 21 10.25 20.77 13.00
N GLU A 22 10.65 21.72 12.16
CA GLU A 22 10.04 23.05 12.11
C GLU A 22 8.59 22.97 11.63
N THR A 23 8.38 22.17 10.59
CA THR A 23 7.09 21.96 9.95
C THR A 23 6.79 20.48 9.86
N ILE A 24 5.53 20.16 10.16
CA ILE A 24 4.97 18.82 10.09
C ILE A 24 3.61 18.94 9.41
N CYS A 25 3.34 18.03 8.49
CA CYS A 25 2.00 17.82 7.97
C CYS A 25 1.66 16.33 8.03
N GLY A 26 0.49 15.98 8.56
CA GLY A 26 -0.06 14.64 8.36
C GLY A 26 -0.35 14.43 6.87
N LEU A 27 -0.17 13.20 6.38
CA LEU A 27 -0.50 12.88 4.99
C LEU A 27 -1.59 11.82 4.93
N SER A 28 -1.42 10.73 5.67
CA SER A 28 -2.37 9.63 5.67
C SER A 28 -2.10 8.68 6.84
N GLU A 29 -3.08 7.86 7.15
CA GLU A 29 -2.96 6.80 8.14
C GLU A 29 -3.73 5.55 7.68
N TRP A 30 -3.20 4.36 7.97
CA TRP A 30 -3.81 3.11 7.52
C TRP A 30 -3.82 2.03 8.60
N PRO A 31 -4.96 1.34 8.83
CA PRO A 31 -5.03 0.29 9.83
C PRO A 31 -4.39 -1.02 9.33
N TYR A 32 -3.67 -1.68 10.23
CA TYR A 32 -3.12 -3.05 10.12
C TYR A 32 -2.13 -3.32 8.98
N ALA A 33 -1.82 -2.34 8.13
CA ALA A 33 -0.93 -2.53 6.99
C ALA A 33 -0.26 -1.21 6.59
N VAL A 34 0.91 -1.31 5.93
CA VAL A 34 1.51 -0.22 5.17
C VAL A 34 1.09 -0.35 3.70
N PRO A 35 0.31 0.61 3.14
CA PRO A 35 -0.16 0.55 1.76
C PRO A 35 0.95 0.65 0.71
N PHE A 36 0.65 0.22 -0.52
CA PHE A 36 1.60 0.32 -1.63
C PHE A 36 2.03 1.76 -1.93
N MET A 37 1.10 2.72 -1.89
CA MET A 37 1.40 4.12 -2.19
C MET A 37 2.35 4.75 -1.19
N TYR A 38 2.28 4.34 0.10
CA TYR A 38 3.24 4.78 1.10
C TYR A 38 4.64 4.24 0.77
N ARG A 39 4.75 2.94 0.47
CA ARG A 39 6.02 2.32 0.07
C ARG A 39 6.62 2.97 -1.16
N LEU A 40 5.80 3.27 -2.15
CA LEU A 40 6.23 3.92 -3.38
C LEU A 40 6.73 5.34 -3.09
N LEU A 41 6.02 6.10 -2.26
CA LEU A 41 6.44 7.44 -1.85
C LEU A 41 7.73 7.40 -1.03
N MET A 42 7.87 6.45 -0.11
CA MET A 42 9.07 6.26 0.71
C MET A 42 10.28 5.73 -0.08
N SER A 43 10.10 5.21 -1.30
CA SER A 43 11.16 4.54 -2.07
C SER A 43 12.32 5.44 -2.53
N GLY A 44 12.24 6.76 -2.35
CA GLY A 44 13.27 7.72 -2.81
C GLY A 44 14.65 7.49 -2.20
N ASP A 45 14.74 7.56 -0.88
CA ASP A 45 15.93 7.30 -0.06
C ASP A 45 15.50 6.84 1.34
N PRO A 46 14.87 5.64 1.46
CA PRO A 46 14.35 5.18 2.74
C PRO A 46 15.48 4.81 3.71
N GLN A 47 15.46 5.40 4.90
CA GLN A 47 16.44 5.19 5.96
C GLN A 47 15.77 5.10 7.32
N LEU A 48 16.40 4.38 8.25
CA LEU A 48 15.99 4.40 9.66
C LEU A 48 16.12 5.81 10.24
N CYS A 49 15.17 6.18 11.07
CA CYS A 49 15.16 7.41 11.84
C CYS A 49 14.50 7.17 13.20
N ALA A 50 14.48 8.17 14.07
CA ALA A 50 13.78 8.08 15.34
C ALA A 50 12.28 8.27 15.15
N SER A 51 11.47 7.47 15.86
CA SER A 51 10.04 7.75 15.99
C SER A 51 9.81 9.06 16.71
N LEU A 52 8.80 9.81 16.26
CA LEU A 52 8.31 11.03 16.88
C LEU A 52 7.04 10.80 17.73
N ILE A 53 6.48 9.58 17.71
CA ILE A 53 5.29 9.21 18.47
C ILE A 53 5.60 9.05 19.96
N SER A 54 6.73 8.41 20.31
CA SER A 54 7.14 8.21 21.70
C SER A 54 8.67 8.15 21.84
N ASP A 55 9.17 8.49 23.02
CA ASP A 55 10.58 8.45 23.41
C ASP A 55 11.02 7.10 23.99
N GLY A 56 10.11 6.13 24.06
CA GLY A 56 10.34 4.81 24.64
C GLY A 56 9.03 4.06 24.89
N LEU A 57 9.15 2.88 25.49
CA LEU A 57 8.02 2.10 26.00
C LEU A 57 7.59 2.64 27.37
N GLU A 58 6.33 2.37 27.73
CA GLU A 58 5.74 2.86 28.99
C GLU A 58 6.47 2.31 30.24
N ASP A 59 6.92 1.05 30.17
CA ASP A 59 7.59 0.35 31.28
C ASP A 59 9.12 0.56 31.31
N ASP A 60 9.68 1.40 30.42
CA ASP A 60 11.12 1.65 30.38
C ASP A 60 11.61 2.45 31.59
N GLU A 61 12.80 2.12 32.09
CA GLU A 61 13.49 2.97 33.05
C GLU A 61 13.89 4.32 32.41
N PRO A 62 13.83 5.44 33.14
CA PRO A 62 14.16 6.76 32.59
C PRO A 62 15.55 6.84 31.94
N GLU A 63 16.53 6.12 32.48
CA GLU A 63 17.90 6.08 31.97
C GLU A 63 18.12 5.06 30.85
N HIS A 64 17.16 4.17 30.60
CA HIS A 64 17.28 3.04 29.68
C HIS A 64 16.05 2.90 28.76
N ARG A 65 15.67 4.00 28.10
CA ARG A 65 14.56 3.99 27.14
C ARG A 65 14.88 3.21 25.87
N THR A 66 13.96 2.33 25.51
CA THR A 66 13.93 1.55 24.27
C THR A 66 13.83 2.50 23.09
N ARG A 67 14.75 2.37 22.12
CA ARG A 67 14.71 3.23 20.93
C ARG A 67 13.67 2.73 19.95
N LEU A 68 12.67 3.56 19.70
CA LEU A 68 11.59 3.25 18.75
C LEU A 68 11.98 3.70 17.33
N PRO A 69 12.13 2.76 16.37
CA PRO A 69 12.51 3.10 15.01
C PRO A 69 11.30 3.58 14.20
N ALA A 70 11.55 4.54 13.32
CA ALA A 70 10.67 4.93 12.22
C ALA A 70 11.47 4.97 10.91
N ILE A 71 10.81 5.28 9.79
CA ILE A 71 11.44 5.32 8.47
C ILE A 71 11.29 6.73 7.89
N SER A 72 12.37 7.31 7.40
CA SER A 72 12.36 8.59 6.70
C SER A 72 12.85 8.44 5.26
N SER A 73 12.34 9.28 4.36
CA SER A 73 12.76 9.34 2.96
C SER A 73 12.75 10.77 2.44
N THR A 74 13.42 11.04 1.34
CA THR A 74 13.28 12.32 0.63
C THR A 74 11.94 12.35 -0.11
N PHE A 75 11.19 13.45 -0.01
CA PHE A 75 9.84 13.52 -0.55
C PHE A 75 9.84 13.49 -2.08
N ALA A 76 10.64 14.37 -2.70
CA ALA A 76 10.54 14.68 -4.13
C ALA A 76 10.72 13.46 -5.07
N PRO A 77 11.70 12.55 -4.85
CA PRO A 77 11.83 11.37 -5.71
C PRO A 77 10.64 10.41 -5.59
N GLY A 78 10.10 10.25 -4.38
CA GLY A 78 8.88 9.48 -4.14
C GLY A 78 7.69 10.03 -4.91
N LEU A 79 7.46 11.34 -4.82
CA LEU A 79 6.37 12.02 -5.53
C LEU A 79 6.49 11.87 -7.04
N ALA A 80 7.70 11.97 -7.60
CA ALA A 80 7.94 11.73 -9.01
C ALA A 80 7.56 10.30 -9.44
N ARG A 81 7.82 9.30 -8.59
CA ARG A 81 7.39 7.93 -8.83
C ARG A 81 5.87 7.76 -8.76
N VAL A 82 5.19 8.42 -7.81
CA VAL A 82 3.72 8.41 -7.73
C VAL A 82 3.09 9.03 -8.98
N ARG A 83 3.67 10.12 -9.51
CA ARG A 83 3.25 10.72 -10.80
C ARG A 83 3.36 9.74 -11.95
N ARG A 84 4.53 9.11 -12.11
CA ARG A 84 4.76 8.09 -13.15
C ARG A 84 3.81 6.90 -13.01
N PHE A 85 3.60 6.40 -11.80
CA PHE A 85 2.65 5.31 -11.55
C PHE A 85 1.23 5.70 -11.98
N THR A 86 0.80 6.92 -11.63
CA THR A 86 -0.52 7.45 -12.03
C THR A 86 -0.69 7.51 -13.55
N GLU A 87 0.33 7.97 -14.28
CA GLU A 87 0.32 8.00 -15.75
C GLU A 87 0.21 6.59 -16.36
N ILE A 88 0.94 5.62 -15.80
CA ILE A 88 0.90 4.23 -16.23
C ILE A 88 -0.50 3.62 -15.97
N VAL A 89 -1.09 3.87 -14.80
CA VAL A 89 -2.43 3.38 -14.47
C VAL A 89 -3.48 3.99 -15.42
N ARG A 90 -3.40 5.29 -15.73
CA ARG A 90 -4.29 5.93 -16.72
C ARG A 90 -4.19 5.26 -18.08
N ALA A 91 -2.98 4.99 -18.56
CA ALA A 91 -2.76 4.29 -19.83
C ALA A 91 -3.30 2.85 -19.80
N ALA A 92 -3.11 2.15 -18.67
CA ALA A 92 -3.56 0.78 -18.47
C ALA A 92 -5.09 0.65 -18.54
N VAL A 93 -5.83 1.57 -17.92
CA VAL A 93 -7.30 1.52 -17.89
C VAL A 93 -7.98 2.17 -19.11
N ALA A 94 -7.27 3.05 -19.83
CA ALA A 94 -7.77 3.67 -21.07
C ALA A 94 -7.68 2.75 -22.29
N THR A 95 -6.76 1.78 -22.29
CA THR A 95 -6.58 0.86 -23.40
C THR A 95 -7.64 -0.24 -23.33
N PRO A 96 -8.55 -0.38 -24.33
CA PRO A 96 -9.46 -1.51 -24.38
C PRO A 96 -8.67 -2.80 -24.38
N ALA A 97 -9.08 -3.79 -23.58
CA ALA A 97 -8.50 -5.13 -23.66
C ALA A 97 -8.47 -5.57 -25.13
N PRO A 98 -7.33 -6.07 -25.65
CA PRO A 98 -7.31 -6.58 -27.02
C PRO A 98 -8.44 -7.60 -27.17
N ALA A 99 -9.29 -7.38 -28.17
CA ALA A 99 -10.38 -8.30 -28.48
C ALA A 99 -9.79 -9.71 -28.53
N ALA A 100 -10.33 -10.62 -27.72
CA ALA A 100 -9.91 -12.00 -27.72
C ALA A 100 -9.82 -12.47 -29.17
N ALA A 101 -8.66 -13.00 -29.57
CA ALA A 101 -8.51 -13.61 -30.87
C ALA A 101 -9.67 -14.61 -31.05
N PRO A 102 -10.38 -14.60 -32.19
CA PRO A 102 -11.52 -15.49 -32.37
C PRO A 102 -11.05 -16.91 -32.08
N GLU A 103 -11.68 -17.56 -31.10
CA GLU A 103 -11.50 -18.99 -30.85
C GLU A 103 -11.71 -19.70 -32.19
N MET A 104 -10.62 -20.19 -32.78
CA MET A 104 -10.70 -21.18 -33.82
C MET A 104 -11.37 -22.39 -33.17
N ALA A 105 -12.67 -22.54 -33.43
CA ALA A 105 -13.47 -23.66 -32.98
C ALA A 105 -12.70 -24.95 -33.28
N ALA A 106 -12.25 -25.62 -32.21
CA ALA A 106 -11.72 -26.95 -32.32
C ALA A 106 -12.85 -27.83 -32.86
N ALA A 107 -12.67 -28.37 -34.07
CA ALA A 107 -13.59 -29.33 -34.63
C ALA A 107 -13.57 -30.59 -33.76
N GLU A 108 -14.67 -30.87 -33.06
CA GLU A 108 -14.84 -32.14 -32.37
C GLU A 108 -14.93 -33.29 -33.39
N PRO A 109 -14.15 -34.37 -33.24
CA PRO A 109 -14.44 -35.59 -33.97
C PRO A 109 -15.69 -36.24 -33.37
N ALA A 110 -16.73 -36.38 -34.19
CA ALA A 110 -17.95 -37.09 -33.83
C ALA A 110 -17.63 -38.56 -33.46
N SER A 111 -17.55 -38.87 -32.17
CA SER A 111 -17.39 -40.25 -31.69
C SER A 111 -18.76 -40.89 -31.47
N LEU A 112 -19.04 -41.91 -32.30
CA LEU A 112 -20.25 -42.74 -32.36
C LEU A 112 -20.56 -43.54 -31.07
N LEU A 113 -19.71 -43.50 -30.05
CA LEU A 113 -19.88 -44.24 -28.79
C LEU A 113 -20.76 -43.52 -27.74
N GLY A 114 -21.08 -42.24 -27.93
CA GLY A 114 -21.95 -41.49 -27.00
C GLY A 114 -23.45 -41.80 -27.13
N LYS A 115 -23.88 -42.44 -28.23
CA LYS A 115 -25.31 -42.66 -28.53
C LYS A 115 -25.88 -43.97 -27.95
N LEU A 116 -25.01 -44.91 -27.55
CA LEU A 116 -25.43 -46.20 -26.98
C LEU A 116 -25.57 -46.21 -25.45
N LYS A 117 -25.03 -45.20 -24.75
CA LYS A 117 -25.14 -45.09 -23.29
C LYS A 117 -26.40 -44.38 -22.80
N ARG A 118 -27.21 -43.83 -23.71
CA ARG A 118 -28.48 -43.13 -23.40
C ARG A 118 -29.71 -44.03 -23.32
N MET A 119 -29.58 -45.34 -23.57
CA MET A 119 -30.71 -46.27 -23.55
C MET A 119 -30.86 -47.11 -22.27
N PHE A 120 -30.00 -46.93 -21.27
CA PHE A 120 -30.12 -47.64 -19.99
C PHE A 120 -29.66 -46.77 -18.81
N SER A 121 -30.58 -46.02 -18.20
CA SER A 121 -30.68 -45.84 -16.74
C SER A 121 -31.84 -44.90 -16.39
N SER A 122 -32.78 -45.43 -15.62
CA SER A 122 -33.90 -44.73 -14.99
C SER A 122 -33.48 -43.99 -13.73
N ALA A 123 -34.35 -43.07 -13.31
CA ALA A 123 -34.29 -42.14 -12.19
C ALA A 123 -33.79 -42.70 -10.84
N ASP A 124 -33.09 -41.85 -10.10
CA ASP A 124 -33.34 -41.70 -8.65
C ASP A 124 -32.95 -40.31 -8.15
N ALA A 125 -33.61 -39.88 -7.07
CA ALA A 125 -33.74 -38.50 -6.62
C ALA A 125 -32.81 -38.10 -5.46
N ALA A 126 -32.86 -36.79 -5.13
CA ALA A 126 -32.56 -36.11 -3.85
C ALA A 126 -31.20 -35.33 -3.75
N PRO A 127 -31.05 -34.37 -2.82
CA PRO A 127 -31.05 -32.93 -3.16
C PRO A 127 -29.88 -32.11 -2.56
N ALA A 128 -29.86 -30.82 -2.93
CA ALA A 128 -29.34 -29.65 -2.19
C ALA A 128 -27.87 -29.59 -1.75
N GLY A 129 -27.20 -28.49 -2.12
CA GLY A 129 -26.02 -28.00 -1.40
C GLY A 129 -24.81 -27.60 -2.23
N ALA A 130 -24.97 -27.15 -3.47
CA ALA A 130 -23.89 -26.43 -4.16
C ALA A 130 -24.13 -24.93 -4.02
N ALA A 131 -23.41 -24.31 -3.10
CA ALA A 131 -23.21 -22.86 -3.11
C ALA A 131 -22.82 -22.46 -4.53
N LYS A 132 -23.69 -21.70 -5.20
CA LYS A 132 -23.33 -21.06 -6.45
C LYS A 132 -22.14 -20.16 -6.14
N SER A 133 -20.96 -20.59 -6.57
CA SER A 133 -19.84 -19.69 -6.81
C SER A 133 -20.38 -18.59 -7.72
N ALA A 134 -20.65 -17.43 -7.12
CA ALA A 134 -21.08 -16.26 -7.86
C ALA A 134 -19.92 -15.88 -8.77
N ALA A 135 -20.07 -16.21 -10.05
CA ALA A 135 -19.21 -15.71 -11.11
C ALA A 135 -19.11 -14.19 -10.97
N ARG A 136 -17.92 -13.71 -10.57
CA ARG A 136 -17.54 -12.29 -10.57
C ARG A 136 -17.48 -11.85 -12.03
N GLY A 137 -18.51 -11.16 -12.50
CA GLY A 137 -18.63 -10.72 -13.89
C GLY A 137 -19.51 -9.50 -14.05
N GLY A 138 -19.47 -8.56 -13.09
CA GLY A 138 -19.96 -7.20 -13.30
C GLY A 138 -18.89 -6.38 -14.02
N PRO A 139 -19.26 -5.32 -14.77
CA PRO A 139 -18.29 -4.41 -15.35
C PRO A 139 -17.44 -3.78 -14.23
N THR A 140 -16.13 -3.94 -14.34
CA THR A 140 -15.17 -3.32 -13.45
C THR A 140 -15.09 -1.83 -13.78
N SER A 141 -15.61 -0.99 -12.88
CA SER A 141 -15.52 0.47 -12.99
C SER A 141 -14.14 0.95 -12.52
N VAL A 142 -13.68 2.06 -13.08
CA VAL A 142 -12.37 2.69 -12.80
C VAL A 142 -12.48 4.19 -12.50
N THR A 143 -13.71 4.73 -12.44
CA THR A 143 -13.94 6.16 -12.25
C THR A 143 -13.39 6.65 -10.91
N GLN A 144 -13.68 5.93 -9.83
CA GLN A 144 -13.24 6.31 -8.49
C GLN A 144 -11.73 6.18 -8.35
N LEU A 145 -11.13 5.15 -8.98
CA LEU A 145 -9.68 5.01 -9.02
C LEU A 145 -9.01 6.24 -9.66
N LEU A 146 -9.50 6.68 -10.83
CA LEU A 146 -8.90 7.79 -11.56
C LEU A 146 -9.04 9.12 -10.81
N GLU A 147 -10.20 9.35 -10.18
CA GLU A 147 -10.46 10.49 -9.29
C GLU A 147 -9.53 10.48 -8.08
N ALA A 148 -9.42 9.34 -7.39
CA ALA A 148 -8.53 9.18 -6.22
C ALA A 148 -7.05 9.40 -6.57
N LEU A 149 -6.61 9.03 -7.77
CA LEU A 149 -5.26 9.32 -8.24
C LEU A 149 -5.03 10.82 -8.51
N ASP A 150 -6.03 11.53 -9.05
CA ASP A 150 -5.95 12.99 -9.22
C ASP A 150 -5.92 13.70 -7.87
N GLU A 151 -6.77 13.29 -6.93
CA GLU A 151 -6.77 13.77 -5.54
C GLU A 151 -5.44 13.50 -4.84
N THR A 152 -4.88 12.30 -5.00
CA THR A 152 -3.56 11.92 -4.46
C THR A 152 -2.49 12.91 -4.90
N LEU A 153 -2.40 13.20 -6.20
CA LEU A 153 -1.38 14.10 -6.72
C LEU A 153 -1.58 15.55 -6.25
N ALA A 154 -2.82 16.02 -6.23
CA ALA A 154 -3.15 17.36 -5.74
C ALA A 154 -2.84 17.51 -4.25
N PHE A 155 -3.22 16.52 -3.44
CA PHE A 155 -2.99 16.50 -2.00
C PHE A 155 -1.50 16.48 -1.68
N LEU A 156 -0.73 15.56 -2.27
CA LEU A 156 0.70 15.44 -2.00
C LEU A 156 1.47 16.70 -2.39
N GLU A 157 1.10 17.38 -3.47
CA GLU A 157 1.73 18.66 -3.85
C GLU A 157 1.43 19.79 -2.87
N ALA A 158 0.19 19.85 -2.35
CA ALA A 158 -0.21 20.88 -1.40
C ALA A 158 0.44 20.72 -0.02
N HIS A 159 0.82 19.50 0.36
CA HIS A 159 1.29 19.15 1.71
C HIS A 159 2.74 18.66 1.74
N ARG A 160 3.52 18.88 0.68
CA ARG A 160 4.93 18.45 0.63
C ARG A 160 5.87 19.35 1.41
N ASP A 161 6.88 18.71 1.95
CA ASP A 161 8.05 19.30 2.58
C ASP A 161 9.31 18.56 2.06
N GLU A 162 10.45 18.72 2.70
CA GLU A 162 11.71 18.10 2.25
C GLU A 162 11.73 16.57 2.45
N TYR A 163 11.22 16.11 3.59
CA TYR A 163 11.27 14.71 4.00
C TYR A 163 9.89 14.12 4.23
N LEU A 164 9.86 12.80 4.22
CA LEU A 164 8.74 11.98 4.68
C LEU A 164 9.13 11.28 5.96
N LEU A 165 8.12 10.97 6.78
CA LEU A 165 8.21 10.08 7.92
C LEU A 165 7.09 9.04 7.84
N LEU A 166 7.47 7.77 7.90
CA LEU A 166 6.57 6.64 8.04
C LEU A 166 6.77 6.03 9.43
N GLU A 167 5.74 6.16 10.26
CA GLU A 167 5.63 5.53 11.56
C GLU A 167 4.93 4.19 11.42
N THR A 168 5.61 3.11 11.81
CA THR A 168 5.04 1.76 11.88
C THR A 168 4.97 1.22 13.32
N VAL A 169 5.37 2.02 14.30
CA VAL A 169 5.58 1.57 15.68
C VAL A 169 4.34 0.92 16.30
N GLU A 170 3.13 1.44 16.06
CA GLU A 170 1.90 0.83 16.57
C GLU A 170 1.58 -0.54 15.93
N LEU A 171 2.02 -0.78 14.70
CA LEU A 171 1.87 -2.09 14.06
C LEU A 171 2.79 -3.12 14.72
N GLU A 172 4.01 -2.70 15.08
CA GLU A 172 5.04 -3.60 15.58
C GLU A 172 4.91 -3.90 17.07
N LEU A 173 4.54 -2.89 17.89
CA LEU A 173 4.45 -3.03 19.35
C LEU A 173 3.37 -4.00 19.85
N MET A 174 2.46 -4.44 18.97
CA MET A 174 1.56 -5.54 19.28
C MET A 174 2.28 -6.90 19.40
N MET A 175 3.37 -7.06 18.67
CA MET A 175 4.03 -8.35 18.45
C MET A 175 5.43 -8.38 19.06
N GLU A 176 6.09 -7.23 19.14
CA GLU A 176 7.49 -7.10 19.53
C GLU A 176 7.66 -5.96 20.54
N SER A 177 8.51 -6.16 21.54
CA SER A 177 8.92 -5.13 22.50
C SER A 177 10.44 -4.93 22.54
N GLU A 178 11.19 -5.81 21.88
CA GLU A 178 12.65 -5.79 21.88
C GLU A 178 13.17 -4.79 20.83
N GLU A 179 14.04 -3.86 21.24
CA GLU A 179 14.61 -2.83 20.35
C GLU A 179 15.18 -3.42 19.04
N ALA A 180 15.92 -4.52 19.15
CA ALA A 180 16.52 -5.18 18.00
C ALA A 180 15.47 -5.78 17.03
N ALA A 181 14.37 -6.30 17.56
CA ALA A 181 13.28 -6.85 16.75
C ALA A 181 12.48 -5.74 16.05
N LEU A 182 12.17 -4.66 16.78
CA LEU A 182 11.54 -3.46 16.23
C LEU A 182 12.37 -2.87 15.09
N LYS A 183 13.67 -2.73 15.30
CA LYS A 183 14.60 -2.25 14.26
C LYS A 183 14.62 -3.18 13.04
N ALA A 184 14.71 -4.48 13.25
CA ALA A 184 14.71 -5.45 12.16
C ALA A 184 13.39 -5.41 11.35
N ASN A 185 12.26 -5.11 12.00
CA ASN A 185 10.98 -4.96 11.29
C ASN A 185 10.92 -3.67 10.46
N ALA A 186 11.41 -2.55 11.00
CA ALA A 186 11.57 -1.32 10.22
C ALA A 186 12.51 -1.50 9.01
N GLU A 187 13.60 -2.25 9.15
CA GLU A 187 14.51 -2.59 8.04
C GLU A 187 13.84 -3.47 6.97
N LYS A 188 12.99 -4.42 7.37
CA LYS A 188 12.18 -5.19 6.42
C LYS A 188 11.22 -4.28 5.64
N GLU A 189 10.61 -3.30 6.30
CA GLU A 189 9.71 -2.37 5.63
C GLU A 189 10.45 -1.39 4.71
N ILE A 190 11.66 -0.95 5.07
CA ILE A 190 12.58 -0.23 4.17
C ILE A 190 12.84 -1.06 2.91
N ALA A 191 13.12 -2.36 3.04
CA ALA A 191 13.33 -3.24 1.90
C ALA A 191 12.09 -3.32 0.98
N ARG A 192 10.88 -3.30 1.54
CA ARG A 192 9.63 -3.22 0.74
C ARG A 192 9.48 -1.88 0.03
N CYS A 193 9.86 -0.76 0.65
CA CYS A 193 9.87 0.55 0.01
C CYS A 193 10.83 0.57 -1.18
N VAL A 194 12.06 0.04 -1.00
CA VAL A 194 13.04 -0.10 -2.08
C VAL A 194 12.49 -1.00 -3.21
N GLN A 195 11.87 -2.13 -2.86
CA GLN A 195 11.27 -3.04 -3.84
C GLN A 195 10.15 -2.36 -4.65
N ALA A 196 9.28 -1.57 -4.01
CA ALA A 196 8.22 -0.84 -4.70
C ALA A 196 8.78 0.18 -5.73
N GLY A 197 9.83 0.91 -5.36
CA GLY A 197 10.53 1.82 -6.27
C GLY A 197 11.18 1.06 -7.44
N ALA A 198 11.90 -0.03 -7.15
CA ALA A 198 12.53 -0.87 -8.15
C ALA A 198 11.53 -1.51 -9.12
N ALA A 199 10.34 -1.89 -8.64
CA ALA A 199 9.27 -2.44 -9.45
C ALA A 199 8.75 -1.44 -10.48
N LEU A 200 8.55 -0.18 -10.07
CA LEU A 200 8.16 0.90 -10.98
C LEU A 200 9.28 1.21 -11.96
N ASP A 201 10.54 1.28 -11.49
CA ASP A 201 11.70 1.59 -12.32
C ASP A 201 11.96 0.50 -13.38
N ALA A 202 11.58 -0.75 -13.11
CA ALA A 202 11.66 -1.86 -14.06
C ALA A 202 10.60 -1.83 -15.17
N LEU A 203 9.51 -1.08 -14.99
CA LEU A 203 8.51 -0.93 -16.05
C LEU A 203 9.08 -0.13 -17.24
N PRO A 204 8.68 -0.44 -18.49
CA PRO A 204 9.09 0.31 -19.67
C PRO A 204 8.77 1.81 -19.61
N ALA A 205 9.45 2.59 -20.44
CA ALA A 205 9.24 4.04 -20.53
C ALA A 205 7.93 4.40 -21.24
N ASP A 206 7.46 3.57 -22.19
CA ASP A 206 6.18 3.77 -22.87
C ASP A 206 5.01 3.47 -21.92
N PRO A 207 4.13 4.43 -21.62
CA PRO A 207 3.05 4.24 -20.64
C PRO A 207 2.07 3.13 -21.01
N ALA A 208 1.80 2.90 -22.30
CA ALA A 208 0.88 1.86 -22.74
C ALA A 208 1.48 0.45 -22.53
N GLU A 209 2.74 0.24 -22.88
CA GLU A 209 3.45 -1.00 -22.60
C GLU A 209 3.66 -1.22 -21.09
N ALA A 210 4.05 -0.19 -20.35
CA ALA A 210 4.14 -0.25 -18.89
C ALA A 210 2.79 -0.62 -18.26
N GLY A 211 1.69 -0.06 -18.76
CA GLY A 211 0.34 -0.37 -18.28
C GLY A 211 -0.05 -1.83 -18.51
N ARG A 212 0.31 -2.40 -19.66
CA ARG A 212 0.11 -3.84 -19.94
C ARG A 212 0.89 -4.72 -18.97
N GLN A 213 2.17 -4.40 -18.74
CA GLN A 213 3.01 -5.18 -17.83
C GLN A 213 2.57 -5.04 -16.37
N LEU A 214 2.19 -3.83 -15.95
CA LEU A 214 1.62 -3.58 -14.62
C LEU A 214 0.35 -4.44 -14.42
N LEU A 215 -0.60 -4.40 -15.36
CA LEU A 215 -1.82 -5.21 -15.29
C LEU A 215 -1.53 -6.71 -15.21
N ALA A 216 -0.55 -7.21 -15.96
CA ALA A 216 -0.12 -8.61 -15.86
C ALA A 216 0.45 -8.93 -14.47
N ALA A 217 1.34 -8.07 -13.96
CA ALA A 217 1.99 -8.25 -12.65
C ALA A 217 0.98 -8.18 -11.49
N THR A 218 -0.13 -7.45 -11.62
CA THR A 218 -1.20 -7.47 -10.61
C THR A 218 -1.91 -8.83 -10.48
N ARG A 219 -1.93 -9.63 -11.55
CA ARG A 219 -2.70 -10.89 -11.64
C ARG A 219 -1.83 -12.12 -11.40
N GLU A 220 -0.61 -12.09 -11.89
CA GLU A 220 0.34 -13.20 -11.82
C GLU A 220 1.56 -12.78 -11.01
N ARG A 221 1.91 -13.56 -9.98
CA ARG A 221 3.10 -13.31 -9.19
C ARG A 221 4.33 -13.60 -10.05
N GLY A 222 4.91 -12.56 -10.63
CA GLY A 222 6.13 -12.61 -11.43
C GLY A 222 7.40 -12.76 -10.58
N ALA A 223 8.55 -12.64 -11.24
CA ALA A 223 9.83 -12.53 -10.56
C ALA A 223 10.06 -11.11 -10.01
N PRO A 224 10.89 -10.95 -8.96
CA PRO A 224 11.31 -9.63 -8.51
C PRO A 224 11.98 -8.81 -9.63
N PRO A 225 11.76 -7.48 -9.66
CA PRO A 225 11.01 -6.69 -8.67
C PRO A 225 9.50 -6.57 -8.95
N LEU A 226 8.98 -7.10 -10.05
CA LEU A 226 7.59 -6.90 -10.48
C LEU A 226 6.56 -7.61 -9.57
N ASP A 227 7.01 -8.56 -8.75
CA ASP A 227 6.18 -9.22 -7.74
C ASP A 227 5.61 -8.24 -6.69
N ALA A 228 6.18 -7.04 -6.55
CA ALA A 228 5.66 -5.98 -5.69
C ALA A 228 4.25 -5.49 -6.11
N PHE A 229 3.86 -5.66 -7.37
CA PHE A 229 2.53 -5.27 -7.85
C PHE A 229 1.47 -6.37 -7.66
N HIS A 230 1.88 -7.58 -7.30
CA HIS A 230 0.99 -8.73 -7.25
C HIS A 230 -0.16 -8.51 -6.26
N GLY A 231 -1.38 -8.76 -6.73
CA GLY A 231 -2.62 -8.66 -5.94
C GLY A 231 -3.24 -7.26 -5.89
N LEU A 232 -2.51 -6.21 -6.30
CA LEU A 232 -3.06 -4.85 -6.35
C LEU A 232 -4.25 -4.78 -7.31
N ARG A 233 -5.25 -3.98 -6.95
CA ARG A 233 -6.43 -3.78 -7.78
C ARG A 233 -6.35 -2.42 -8.48
N LEU A 234 -6.41 -2.44 -9.82
CA LEU A 234 -6.48 -1.24 -10.65
C LEU A 234 -7.91 -1.00 -11.14
N ASP A 235 -8.83 -0.99 -10.17
CA ASP A 235 -10.25 -0.71 -10.34
C ASP A 235 -10.82 -0.03 -9.09
N ASP A 236 -12.10 0.32 -9.10
CA ASP A 236 -12.78 0.99 -7.97
C ASP A 236 -12.79 0.17 -6.65
N GLY A 237 -12.30 -1.07 -6.66
CA GLY A 237 -12.02 -1.84 -5.45
C GLY A 237 -10.57 -1.71 -4.94
N PHE A 238 -9.82 -0.69 -5.36
CA PHE A 238 -8.37 -0.53 -5.17
C PHE A 238 -7.87 -0.64 -3.72
N ASP A 239 -8.68 -0.21 -2.74
CA ASP A 239 -8.34 -0.28 -1.31
C ASP A 239 -9.15 -1.33 -0.54
N GLY A 240 -9.72 -2.30 -1.27
CA GLY A 240 -10.51 -3.38 -0.69
C GLY A 240 -11.92 -2.93 -0.35
N SER A 241 -12.86 -3.12 -1.28
CA SER A 241 -14.27 -2.88 -0.99
C SER A 241 -14.86 -4.05 -0.17
N ARG A 242 -15.21 -3.80 1.10
CA ARG A 242 -16.25 -4.52 1.89
C ARG A 242 -15.92 -5.84 2.59
N ASN A 243 -14.74 -6.43 2.45
CA ASN A 243 -14.43 -7.75 3.05
C ASN A 243 -13.23 -7.76 4.01
N GLY A 244 -12.67 -6.60 4.36
CA GLY A 244 -11.64 -6.48 5.40
C GLY A 244 -10.28 -7.08 5.02
N ASN A 245 -10.03 -7.34 3.74
CA ASN A 245 -8.73 -7.82 3.28
C ASN A 245 -7.77 -6.62 3.15
N THR A 246 -6.71 -6.62 3.96
CA THR A 246 -5.68 -5.58 4.03
C THR A 246 -4.40 -5.92 3.23
N ASP A 247 -4.34 -7.08 2.59
CA ASP A 247 -3.09 -7.62 2.04
C ASP A 247 -2.61 -6.88 0.77
N TYR A 248 -3.52 -6.20 0.05
CA TYR A 248 -3.25 -5.61 -1.28
C TYR A 248 -3.90 -4.23 -1.48
N VAL A 249 -3.71 -3.34 -0.51
CA VAL A 249 -4.24 -1.96 -0.54
C VAL A 249 -3.32 -1.01 -1.32
N LEU A 250 -3.89 -0.16 -2.19
CA LEU A 250 -3.13 0.92 -2.82
C LEU A 250 -2.81 2.03 -1.79
N GLY A 251 -3.78 2.44 -0.97
CA GLY A 251 -3.69 3.52 0.00
C GLY A 251 -3.86 4.88 -0.64
N LEU A 252 -5.02 5.13 -1.25
CA LEU A 252 -5.34 6.41 -1.92
C LEU A 252 -6.22 7.34 -1.07
N VAL A 253 -6.34 7.09 0.23
CA VAL A 253 -7.05 7.96 1.18
C VAL A 253 -6.05 8.89 1.85
N TRP A 254 -6.31 10.19 1.84
CA TRP A 254 -5.40 11.23 2.35
C TRP A 254 -6.11 12.15 3.34
N SER A 255 -5.40 12.58 4.37
CA SER A 255 -5.88 13.49 5.40
C SER A 255 -4.69 14.12 6.12
N ASP A 256 -4.73 15.43 6.33
CA ASP A 256 -3.76 16.15 7.16
C ASP A 256 -4.06 16.04 8.67
N VAL A 257 -5.28 15.59 9.00
CA VAL A 257 -5.71 15.25 10.34
C VAL A 257 -5.61 13.74 10.55
N LEU A 258 -4.72 13.33 11.45
CA LEU A 258 -4.45 11.93 11.80
C LEU A 258 -4.83 11.64 13.26
N TYR A 259 -5.03 10.37 13.58
CA TYR A 259 -5.31 9.90 14.94
C TYR A 259 -4.15 10.24 15.89
N PHE A 260 -2.90 10.10 15.43
CA PHE A 260 -1.73 10.64 16.10
C PHE A 260 -1.29 11.93 15.41
N ALA A 261 -1.53 13.07 16.05
CA ALA A 261 -0.90 14.32 15.66
C ALA A 261 0.50 14.40 16.30
N LEU A 262 1.49 14.85 15.52
CA LEU A 262 2.84 15.08 16.01
C LEU A 262 3.03 16.57 16.26
N TYR A 263 3.76 16.90 17.33
CA TYR A 263 4.17 18.28 17.58
C TYR A 263 5.36 18.66 16.71
N ASN A 264 5.26 19.82 16.07
CA ASN A 264 6.44 20.52 15.56
C ASN A 264 7.31 21.02 16.74
N ARG A 265 8.47 21.60 16.44
CA ARG A 265 9.43 22.04 17.45
C ARG A 265 8.83 23.05 18.43
N ALA A 266 8.13 24.05 17.93
CA ALA A 266 7.55 25.10 18.78
C ALA A 266 6.46 24.52 19.69
N GLU A 267 5.59 23.67 19.17
CA GLU A 267 4.54 22.99 19.93
C GLU A 267 5.13 22.06 21.00
N PHE A 268 6.18 21.33 20.66
CA PHE A 268 6.84 20.41 21.57
C PHE A 268 7.52 21.15 22.73
N GLU A 269 8.21 22.26 22.45
CA GLU A 269 8.83 23.10 23.47
C GLU A 269 7.79 23.74 24.40
N ALA A 270 6.68 24.24 23.85
CA ALA A 270 5.58 24.78 24.63
C ALA A 270 4.97 23.72 25.55
N HIS A 271 4.71 22.51 25.03
CA HIS A 271 4.15 21.41 25.81
C HIS A 271 5.09 20.96 26.94
N LYS A 272 6.40 20.95 26.70
CA LYS A 272 7.39 20.64 27.75
C LYS A 272 7.39 21.67 28.87
N ALA A 273 7.33 22.96 28.54
CA ALA A 273 7.30 24.02 29.54
C ALA A 273 6.04 23.91 30.44
N GLU A 274 4.88 23.60 29.85
CA GLU A 274 3.64 23.37 30.62
C GLU A 274 3.71 22.15 31.55
N ALA A 275 4.47 21.13 31.19
CA ALA A 275 4.65 19.94 32.01
C ALA A 275 5.63 20.15 33.16
N ASP A 276 6.68 20.95 32.96
CA ASP A 276 7.68 21.28 33.99
C ASP A 276 7.13 22.24 35.07
N ASP A 277 6.08 23.00 34.74
CA ASP A 277 5.40 23.94 35.65
C ASP A 277 4.31 23.28 36.55
N GLN A 278 4.02 21.98 36.36
CA GLN A 278 3.01 21.20 37.11
C GLN A 278 3.62 20.29 38.17
#